data_AF-A0AAN6D7Z2-F1
#
_entry.id   AF-A0AAN6D7Z2-F1
#
_cell.length_a   1.000
_cell.length_b   1.000
_cell.length_c   1.000
_cell.angle_alpha   90.00
_cell.angle_beta   90.00
_cell.angle_gamma   90.00
#
_symmetry.space_group_name_H-M   'P 1'
#
loop_
_entity.id
_entity.type
_entity.pdbx_description
1 polymer ?
#
loop_
_entity_poly.entity_id
_entity_poly.type
_entity_poly.pdbx_seq_one_letter_code
_entity_poly.pdbx_strand_id
1 'polypeptide(L)'
;MPLKSLPRLSSSPLCQSPKLSILSASIPLRAVQKILSIDPAYYTDHVRYHAALDPASEQTRDLRELYTAFGKLTHEAVLPRQTKVRYYEELIRTFVRLDFGVYASTQPRLAQINGKLGPSTLKEVLLANPGRRWSSYELFEQHSTSDRDVKHIVLQRLVDGEKADTEPEDIKISFFKARNILKLAADSFADLGQDSQKRLVTDFFALELDSYIAVLPLDVDVRKQLLELPDLTPKQRLSLLTLDLPDPVLIENLVPIARAGKLETSENEKLMHEQLGFLPALDPEKTAWKLIQVLEPLPQAAAAIAKARGFFLEKPQAVPPDSLAASLDELNFLIGAHETVRTGAAPVLVETTSPQIACAKILLHAWNGCQDEALDEYNAAITKWGAETDTSSQLVYCLVLATLLQHDVQLAQYIRKRAVDAGLVSKSADRRVADTMKTYGDLVEEKRDARQGLQNEVLSTLVHLAETVETA
;
A
#
# COMPACT_ATOMS: atom_id res chain seq x y z
N MET A 1 -79.18 33.83 30.01
CA MET A 1 -79.42 32.71 29.07
C MET A 1 -79.46 33.26 27.64
N PRO A 2 -79.01 32.54 26.60
CA PRO A 2 -78.38 31.22 26.61
C PRO A 2 -77.02 31.15 25.86
N LEU A 3 -76.26 30.15 26.28
CA LEU A 3 -75.15 29.53 25.57
C LEU A 3 -75.58 29.12 24.15
N LYS A 4 -74.72 29.36 23.15
CA LYS A 4 -74.77 28.63 21.88
C LYS A 4 -73.52 27.77 21.72
N SER A 5 -73.82 26.49 21.60
CA SER A 5 -73.00 25.29 21.55
C SER A 5 -72.08 25.22 20.33
N LEU A 6 -70.84 24.79 20.59
CA LEU A 6 -69.92 24.17 19.64
C LEU A 6 -70.52 22.86 19.08
N PRO A 7 -70.30 22.53 17.80
CA PRO A 7 -70.67 21.23 17.25
C PRO A 7 -69.67 20.15 17.69
N ARG A 8 -70.22 19.02 18.11
CA ARG A 8 -69.53 17.79 18.53
C ARG A 8 -68.81 17.15 17.34
N LEU A 9 -67.49 16.96 17.46
CA LEU A 9 -66.75 16.00 16.65
C LEU A 9 -67.09 14.58 17.14
N SER A 10 -67.62 13.79 16.22
CA SER A 10 -67.93 12.38 16.39
C SER A 10 -66.66 11.56 16.64
N SER A 11 -66.65 10.82 17.75
CA SER A 11 -65.73 9.74 18.05
C SER A 11 -66.11 8.48 17.26
N SER A 12 -65.12 7.85 16.60
CA SER A 12 -65.07 6.43 16.14
C SER A 12 -63.71 6.17 15.45
N PRO A 13 -63.17 4.94 15.40
CA PRO A 13 -62.46 4.28 16.51
C PRO A 13 -61.03 3.85 16.16
N LEU A 14 -60.20 3.80 17.21
CA LEU A 14 -59.17 2.81 17.55
C LEU A 14 -58.54 1.94 16.44
N CYS A 15 -57.25 2.19 16.23
CA CYS A 15 -56.14 1.22 16.27
C CYS A 15 -56.47 -0.22 15.84
N GLN A 16 -56.26 -0.53 14.57
CA GLN A 16 -55.93 -1.88 14.14
C GLN A 16 -54.41 -2.01 14.11
N SER A 17 -53.87 -2.78 15.05
CA SER A 17 -52.48 -3.24 15.06
C SER A 17 -52.23 -4.20 13.88
N PRO A 18 -51.06 -4.16 13.22
CA PRO A 18 -50.72 -5.13 12.19
C PRO A 18 -50.52 -6.49 12.88
N LYS A 19 -51.48 -7.39 12.64
CA LYS A 19 -51.50 -8.77 13.15
C LYS A 19 -50.24 -9.54 12.73
N LEU A 20 -49.77 -10.37 13.68
CA LEU A 20 -48.95 -11.59 13.58
C LEU A 20 -49.37 -12.53 12.44
N SER A 21 -49.30 -12.07 11.20
CA SER A 21 -49.64 -12.82 9.99
C SER A 21 -48.42 -13.58 9.42
N ILE A 22 -47.22 -13.22 9.86
CA ILE A 22 -45.95 -13.74 9.31
C ILE A 22 -45.57 -15.12 9.88
N LEU A 23 -46.12 -15.54 11.04
CA LEU A 23 -45.79 -16.82 11.68
C LEU A 23 -46.61 -18.03 11.18
N SER A 24 -47.63 -17.82 10.34
CA SER A 24 -48.53 -18.89 9.89
C SER A 24 -47.98 -19.75 8.72
N ALA A 25 -46.87 -19.33 8.10
CA ALA A 25 -46.35 -19.98 6.90
C ALA A 25 -45.30 -21.08 7.16
N SER A 26 -44.72 -21.18 8.37
CA SER A 26 -43.50 -21.97 8.59
C SER A 26 -43.51 -22.94 9.77
N ILE A 27 -44.57 -22.94 10.59
CA ILE A 27 -44.68 -23.80 11.78
C ILE A 27 -45.89 -24.72 11.60
N PRO A 28 -45.73 -26.06 11.68
CA PRO A 28 -46.87 -26.96 11.58
C PRO A 28 -47.94 -26.61 12.61
N LEU A 29 -49.20 -26.43 12.19
CA LEU A 29 -50.33 -26.01 13.03
C LEU A 29 -50.48 -26.84 14.33
N ARG A 30 -50.05 -28.12 14.30
CA ARG A 30 -50.05 -29.02 15.45
C ARG A 30 -49.02 -28.68 16.53
N ALA A 31 -47.90 -28.04 16.17
CA ALA A 31 -46.91 -27.55 17.13
C ALA A 31 -47.43 -26.33 17.89
N VAL A 32 -48.15 -25.43 17.19
CA VAL A 32 -48.76 -24.22 17.75
C VAL A 32 -49.82 -24.53 18.82
N GLN A 33 -50.63 -25.58 18.64
CA GLN A 33 -51.66 -25.97 19.61
C GLN A 33 -51.11 -26.62 20.89
N LYS A 34 -49.95 -27.31 20.82
CA LYS A 34 -49.30 -27.90 21.99
C LYS A 34 -48.54 -26.88 22.85
N ILE A 35 -48.25 -25.72 22.27
CA ILE A 35 -47.52 -24.61 22.90
C ILE A 35 -48.42 -23.78 23.83
N LEU A 36 -49.73 -23.73 23.58
CA LEU A 36 -50.70 -22.94 24.33
C LEU A 36 -51.05 -23.49 25.73
N SER A 37 -50.54 -24.66 26.07
CA SER A 37 -50.53 -25.16 27.44
C SER A 37 -49.08 -25.25 27.86
N ILE A 38 -48.68 -24.60 28.96
CA ILE A 38 -47.60 -24.99 29.91
C ILE A 38 -46.91 -23.72 30.48
N ASP A 39 -46.83 -23.72 31.82
CA ASP A 39 -46.39 -22.70 32.80
C ASP A 39 -45.05 -21.94 32.49
N PRO A 40 -44.94 -20.61 32.77
CA PRO A 40 -43.82 -19.74 32.37
C PRO A 40 -42.75 -19.46 33.45
N ALA A 41 -42.76 -20.14 34.61
CA ALA A 41 -42.05 -19.69 35.81
C ALA A 41 -40.52 -19.51 35.70
N TYR A 42 -39.82 -20.14 34.75
CA TYR A 42 -38.35 -20.15 34.71
C TYR A 42 -37.70 -18.87 34.13
N TYR A 43 -38.44 -18.06 33.37
CA TYR A 43 -37.87 -16.94 32.60
C TYR A 43 -38.25 -15.55 33.12
N THR A 44 -38.94 -15.50 34.26
CA THR A 44 -39.46 -14.29 34.90
C THR A 44 -38.37 -13.28 35.27
N ASP A 45 -37.16 -13.76 35.58
CA ASP A 45 -36.08 -12.90 36.09
C ASP A 45 -35.17 -12.33 34.99
N HIS A 46 -35.07 -12.99 33.83
CA HIS A 46 -34.18 -12.52 32.74
C HIS A 46 -34.78 -11.37 31.92
N VAL A 47 -36.08 -11.44 31.62
CA VAL A 47 -36.83 -10.40 30.87
C VAL A 47 -36.99 -9.11 31.69
N ARG A 48 -37.06 -9.23 33.03
CA ARG A 48 -37.18 -8.07 33.93
C ARG A 48 -35.97 -7.13 33.90
N TYR A 49 -34.79 -7.63 33.55
CA TYR A 49 -33.53 -6.89 33.75
C TYR A 49 -33.01 -6.19 32.49
N HIS A 50 -33.41 -6.61 31.28
CA HIS A 50 -32.68 -6.21 30.06
C HIS A 50 -33.46 -5.40 29.01
N ALA A 51 -34.80 -5.42 28.98
CA ALA A 51 -35.52 -4.95 27.79
C ALA A 51 -35.99 -3.48 27.81
N ALA A 52 -35.99 -2.76 28.94
CA ALA A 52 -36.62 -1.42 29.05
C ALA A 52 -38.08 -1.36 28.50
N LEU A 53 -38.72 -2.51 28.34
CA LEU A 53 -40.13 -2.63 27.95
C LEU A 53 -40.98 -2.50 29.20
N ASP A 54 -42.12 -1.82 29.09
CA ASP A 54 -43.12 -1.82 30.15
C ASP A 54 -43.52 -3.27 30.47
N PRO A 55 -43.28 -3.77 31.70
CA PRO A 55 -43.64 -5.13 32.10
C PRO A 55 -45.14 -5.42 31.99
N ALA A 56 -45.97 -4.37 31.98
CA ALA A 56 -47.41 -4.46 31.87
C ALA A 56 -47.93 -4.44 30.42
N SER A 57 -47.06 -4.25 29.43
CA SER A 57 -47.50 -4.24 28.03
C SER A 57 -47.80 -5.66 27.52
N GLU A 58 -48.87 -5.78 26.74
CA GLU A 58 -49.31 -7.03 26.10
C GLU A 58 -48.21 -7.63 25.22
N GLN A 59 -47.39 -6.79 24.59
CA GLN A 59 -46.24 -7.18 23.77
C GLN A 59 -45.15 -7.92 24.57
N THR A 60 -44.84 -7.47 25.79
CA THR A 60 -43.86 -8.13 26.67
C THR A 60 -44.32 -9.53 27.09
N ARG A 61 -45.64 -9.72 27.24
CA ARG A 61 -46.23 -11.03 27.57
C ARG A 61 -46.17 -11.99 26.38
N ASP A 62 -46.58 -11.54 25.20
CA ASP A 62 -46.58 -12.36 23.99
C ASP A 62 -45.16 -12.83 23.61
N LEU A 63 -44.17 -11.95 23.78
CA LEU A 63 -42.76 -12.28 23.59
C LEU A 63 -42.28 -13.36 24.55
N ARG A 64 -42.70 -13.30 25.81
CA ARG A 64 -42.35 -14.30 26.83
C ARG A 64 -42.95 -15.67 26.51
N GLU A 65 -44.21 -15.71 26.09
CA GLU A 65 -44.91 -16.95 25.73
C GLU A 65 -44.26 -17.60 24.50
N LEU A 66 -43.94 -16.81 23.46
CA LEU A 66 -43.22 -17.28 22.28
C LEU A 66 -41.81 -17.78 22.60
N TYR A 67 -41.06 -17.05 23.43
CA TYR A 67 -39.71 -17.46 23.82
C TYR A 67 -39.70 -18.80 24.57
N THR A 68 -40.64 -18.96 25.50
CA THR A 68 -40.82 -20.20 26.27
C THR A 68 -41.18 -21.38 25.36
N ALA A 69 -42.04 -21.14 24.38
CA ALA A 69 -42.45 -22.13 23.40
C ALA A 69 -41.28 -22.64 22.55
N PHE A 70 -40.48 -21.71 22.00
CA PHE A 70 -39.30 -22.04 21.22
C PHE A 70 -38.21 -22.71 22.06
N GLY A 71 -38.04 -22.29 23.31
CA GLY A 71 -37.14 -22.96 24.25
C GLY A 71 -37.50 -24.44 24.43
N LYS A 72 -38.76 -24.75 24.74
CA LYS A 72 -39.21 -26.15 24.89
C LYS A 72 -39.05 -26.95 23.60
N LEU A 73 -39.40 -26.37 22.45
CA LEU A 73 -39.22 -27.01 21.14
C LEU A 73 -37.77 -27.33 20.79
N THR A 74 -36.83 -26.46 21.17
CA THR A 74 -35.42 -26.64 20.79
C THR A 74 -34.64 -27.48 21.80
N HIS A 75 -34.93 -27.34 23.11
CA HIS A 75 -34.24 -28.03 24.20
C HIS A 75 -34.80 -29.41 24.51
N GLU A 76 -36.12 -29.56 24.55
CA GLU A 76 -36.76 -30.78 25.07
C GLU A 76 -37.21 -31.73 23.95
N ALA A 77 -37.47 -31.21 22.74
CA ALA A 77 -37.89 -32.06 21.63
C ALA A 77 -36.72 -32.82 20.99
N VAL A 78 -36.96 -34.09 20.66
CA VAL A 78 -36.06 -34.92 19.86
C VAL A 78 -36.21 -34.52 18.39
N LEU A 79 -35.48 -33.46 18.00
CA LEU A 79 -35.43 -32.96 16.64
C LEU A 79 -34.07 -33.24 15.99
N PRO A 80 -34.02 -33.44 14.66
CA PRO A 80 -32.77 -33.48 13.92
C PRO A 80 -31.95 -32.22 14.18
N ARG A 81 -30.62 -32.37 14.25
CA ARG A 81 -29.68 -31.28 14.52
C ARG A 81 -29.91 -30.07 13.60
N GLN A 82 -30.07 -30.28 12.30
CA GLN A 82 -30.30 -29.21 11.33
C GLN A 82 -31.59 -28.43 11.62
N THR A 83 -32.64 -29.12 12.08
CA THR A 83 -33.91 -28.50 12.48
C THR A 83 -33.73 -27.66 13.74
N LYS A 84 -32.96 -28.15 14.73
CA LYS A 84 -32.64 -27.36 15.94
C LYS A 84 -31.85 -26.10 15.61
N VAL A 85 -30.86 -26.20 14.73
CA VAL A 85 -30.09 -25.03 14.26
C VAL A 85 -31.03 -23.99 13.64
N ARG A 86 -31.89 -24.39 12.70
CA ARG A 86 -32.86 -23.47 12.07
C ARG A 86 -33.77 -22.78 13.08
N TYR A 87 -34.25 -23.49 14.09
CA TYR A 87 -35.11 -22.89 15.10
C TYR A 87 -34.36 -21.93 16.03
N TYR A 88 -33.11 -22.22 16.40
CA TYR A 88 -32.29 -21.27 17.14
C TYR A 88 -31.98 -20.01 16.34
N GLU A 89 -31.67 -20.16 15.05
CA GLU A 89 -31.47 -19.02 14.17
C GLU A 89 -32.73 -18.16 14.04
N GLU A 90 -33.89 -18.79 13.83
CA GLU A 90 -35.16 -18.08 13.74
C GLU A 90 -35.48 -17.31 15.02
N LEU A 91 -35.32 -17.96 16.18
CA LEU A 91 -35.54 -17.35 17.48
C LEU A 91 -34.63 -16.13 17.69
N ILE A 92 -33.34 -16.24 17.37
CA ILE A 92 -32.43 -15.11 17.47
C ILE A 92 -32.86 -14.00 16.49
N ARG A 93 -33.06 -14.34 15.21
CA ARG A 93 -33.42 -13.39 14.16
C ARG A 93 -34.68 -12.59 14.48
N THR A 94 -35.70 -13.24 15.03
CA THR A 94 -36.98 -12.61 15.34
C THR A 94 -36.92 -11.71 16.57
N PHE A 95 -36.20 -12.13 17.62
CA PHE A 95 -36.34 -11.51 18.94
C PHE A 95 -35.15 -10.68 19.40
N VAL A 96 -33.97 -10.81 18.77
CA VAL A 96 -32.75 -10.10 19.24
C VAL A 96 -32.89 -8.58 19.22
N ARG A 97 -33.69 -8.02 18.30
CA ARG A 97 -33.98 -6.57 18.22
C ARG A 97 -34.77 -6.04 19.42
N LEU A 98 -35.50 -6.91 20.10
CA LEU A 98 -36.36 -6.56 21.23
C LEU A 98 -35.64 -6.81 22.55
N ASP A 99 -34.88 -7.91 22.62
CA ASP A 99 -34.04 -8.24 23.76
C ASP A 99 -32.77 -8.96 23.30
N PHE A 100 -31.63 -8.28 23.42
CA PHE A 100 -30.33 -8.86 23.09
C PHE A 100 -29.96 -10.05 24.01
N GLY A 101 -30.58 -10.18 25.18
CA GLY A 101 -30.46 -11.33 26.08
C GLY A 101 -30.86 -12.66 25.43
N VAL A 102 -31.70 -12.62 24.38
CA VAL A 102 -32.03 -13.78 23.54
C VAL A 102 -30.78 -14.37 22.89
N TYR A 103 -29.93 -13.54 22.29
CA TYR A 103 -28.68 -14.01 21.72
C TYR A 103 -27.76 -14.59 22.79
N ALA A 104 -27.58 -13.87 23.91
CA ALA A 104 -26.67 -14.27 24.99
C ALA A 104 -27.03 -15.64 25.60
N SER A 105 -28.33 -15.95 25.70
CA SER A 105 -28.81 -17.21 26.26
C SER A 105 -28.91 -18.33 25.23
N THR A 106 -29.14 -18.02 23.95
CA THR A 106 -29.33 -19.01 22.90
C THR A 106 -28.02 -19.45 22.24
N GLN A 107 -27.08 -18.52 22.04
CA GLN A 107 -25.82 -18.81 21.35
C GLN A 107 -25.01 -19.96 21.96
N PRO A 108 -24.85 -20.08 23.30
CA PRO A 108 -24.14 -21.22 23.89
C PRO A 108 -24.78 -22.57 23.56
N ARG A 109 -26.11 -22.62 23.48
CA ARG A 109 -26.87 -23.82 23.13
C ARG A 109 -26.73 -24.17 21.65
N LEU A 110 -26.72 -23.16 20.78
CA LEU A 110 -26.42 -23.35 19.36
C LEU A 110 -24.98 -23.90 19.16
N ALA A 111 -24.00 -23.36 19.89
CA ALA A 111 -22.62 -23.82 19.84
C ALA A 111 -22.44 -25.26 20.35
N GLN A 112 -23.18 -25.68 21.40
CA GLN A 112 -23.15 -27.06 21.90
C GLN A 112 -23.56 -28.10 20.87
N ILE A 113 -24.42 -27.73 19.93
CA ILE A 113 -24.81 -28.59 18.80
C ILE A 113 -23.98 -28.31 17.56
N ASN A 114 -22.82 -27.67 17.69
CA ASN A 114 -21.93 -27.26 16.60
C ASN A 114 -22.69 -26.49 15.48
N GLY A 115 -23.69 -25.69 15.86
CA GLY A 115 -24.36 -24.76 14.97
C GLY A 115 -23.62 -23.43 14.92
N LYS A 116 -23.78 -22.72 13.80
CA LYS A 116 -23.28 -21.34 13.62
C LYS A 116 -24.43 -20.48 13.13
N LEU A 117 -24.37 -19.18 13.38
CA LEU A 117 -25.31 -18.25 12.79
C LEU A 117 -25.00 -18.06 11.31
N GLY A 118 -26.03 -18.15 10.48
CA GLY A 118 -25.99 -17.70 9.10
C GLY A 118 -25.86 -16.17 9.02
N PRO A 119 -25.37 -15.64 7.89
CA PRO A 119 -25.08 -14.22 7.73
C PRO A 119 -26.28 -13.31 8.01
N SER A 120 -27.48 -13.70 7.56
CA SER A 120 -28.70 -12.92 7.79
C SER A 120 -29.05 -12.77 9.27
N THR A 121 -28.84 -13.83 10.06
CA THR A 121 -29.15 -13.83 11.50
C THR A 121 -28.07 -13.06 12.26
N LEU A 122 -26.80 -13.23 11.87
CA LEU A 122 -25.70 -12.47 12.44
C LEU A 122 -25.86 -10.96 12.20
N LYS A 123 -26.35 -10.56 11.01
CA LYS A 123 -26.68 -9.16 10.69
C LYS A 123 -27.64 -8.56 11.72
N GLU A 124 -28.70 -9.30 12.07
CA GLU A 124 -29.65 -8.87 13.09
C GLU A 124 -29.04 -8.76 14.48
N VAL A 125 -28.18 -9.71 14.85
CA VAL A 125 -27.46 -9.69 16.12
C VAL A 125 -26.57 -8.45 16.21
N LEU A 126 -25.80 -8.14 15.17
CA LEU A 126 -24.89 -6.99 15.16
C LEU A 126 -25.65 -5.65 15.20
N LEU A 127 -26.76 -5.53 14.48
CA LEU A 127 -27.60 -4.33 14.52
C LEU A 127 -28.24 -4.14 15.91
N ALA A 128 -28.67 -5.22 16.55
CA ALA A 128 -29.28 -5.19 17.87
C ALA A 128 -28.28 -5.16 19.04
N ASN A 129 -26.97 -5.31 18.78
CA ASN A 129 -25.96 -5.35 19.84
C ASN A 129 -25.95 -4.02 20.62
N PRO A 130 -26.22 -4.02 21.94
CA PRO A 130 -26.14 -2.80 22.73
C PRO A 130 -24.69 -2.39 23.02
N GLY A 131 -23.71 -3.25 22.69
CA GLY A 131 -22.29 -3.00 22.96
C GLY A 131 -22.04 -2.79 24.45
N ARG A 132 -22.56 -3.67 25.32
CA ARG A 132 -22.33 -3.59 26.78
C ARG A 132 -21.38 -4.67 27.29
N ARG A 133 -21.45 -5.86 26.70
CA ARG A 133 -20.71 -7.05 27.13
C ARG A 133 -19.74 -7.56 26.07
N TRP A 134 -20.13 -7.47 24.80
CA TRP A 134 -19.32 -7.88 23.66
C TRP A 134 -19.30 -6.75 22.64
N SER A 135 -18.13 -6.49 22.07
CA SER A 135 -18.02 -5.61 20.90
C SER A 135 -18.58 -6.31 19.67
N SER A 136 -19.04 -5.53 18.69
CA SER A 136 -19.51 -6.07 17.41
C SER A 136 -18.39 -6.79 16.66
N TYR A 137 -17.13 -6.41 16.88
CA TYR A 137 -15.99 -7.13 16.32
C TYR A 137 -15.79 -8.51 16.96
N GLU A 138 -15.92 -8.64 18.28
CA GLU A 138 -15.85 -9.95 18.95
C GLU A 138 -16.97 -10.89 18.49
N LEU A 139 -18.19 -10.36 18.34
CA LEU A 139 -19.31 -11.12 17.79
C LEU A 139 -19.02 -11.56 16.36
N PHE A 140 -18.42 -10.69 15.54
CA PHE A 140 -18.01 -11.04 14.18
C PHE A 140 -16.95 -12.14 14.16
N GLU A 141 -15.88 -12.04 14.95
CA GLU A 141 -14.81 -13.06 14.98
C GLU A 141 -15.33 -14.43 15.42
N GLN A 142 -16.26 -14.50 16.38
CA GLN A 142 -16.86 -15.76 16.83
C GLN A 142 -17.55 -16.55 15.70
N HIS A 143 -18.07 -15.86 14.69
CA HIS A 143 -18.78 -16.49 13.57
C HIS A 143 -17.95 -16.56 12.28
N SER A 144 -16.95 -15.68 12.12
CA SER A 144 -15.95 -15.68 11.04
C SER A 144 -16.57 -15.81 9.64
N THR A 145 -17.35 -14.82 9.22
CA THR A 145 -18.01 -14.79 7.91
C THR A 145 -17.26 -13.91 6.90
N SER A 146 -17.32 -14.27 5.62
CA SER A 146 -16.83 -13.45 4.50
C SER A 146 -17.88 -12.47 3.95
N ASP A 147 -19.08 -12.44 4.53
CA ASP A 147 -20.18 -11.59 4.10
C ASP A 147 -19.84 -10.09 4.21
N ARG A 148 -19.95 -9.38 3.08
CA ARG A 148 -19.59 -7.96 2.96
C ARG A 148 -20.49 -7.05 3.78
N ASP A 149 -21.80 -7.30 3.81
CA ASP A 149 -22.75 -6.49 4.58
C ASP A 149 -22.46 -6.60 6.08
N VAL A 150 -22.14 -7.80 6.54
CA VAL A 150 -21.76 -8.03 7.93
C VAL A 150 -20.48 -7.26 8.27
N LYS A 151 -19.44 -7.33 7.44
CA LYS A 151 -18.18 -6.59 7.64
C LYS A 151 -18.41 -5.08 7.67
N HIS A 152 -19.23 -4.56 6.76
CA HIS A 152 -19.59 -3.14 6.72
C HIS A 152 -20.29 -2.69 8.01
N ILE A 153 -21.27 -3.46 8.51
CA ILE A 153 -21.95 -3.13 9.78
C ILE A 153 -20.97 -3.11 10.94
N VAL A 154 -20.06 -4.09 11.03
CA VAL A 154 -19.07 -4.13 12.10
C VAL A 154 -18.14 -2.92 12.02
N LEU A 155 -17.65 -2.60 10.82
CA LEU A 155 -16.78 -1.46 10.58
C LEU A 155 -17.46 -0.13 10.98
N GLN A 156 -18.69 0.10 10.51
CA GLN A 156 -19.47 1.28 10.84
C GLN A 156 -19.64 1.43 12.36
N ARG A 157 -19.98 0.33 13.06
CA ARG A 157 -20.14 0.35 14.53
C ARG A 157 -18.83 0.59 15.27
N LEU A 158 -17.71 0.08 14.79
CA LEU A 158 -16.39 0.37 15.37
C LEU A 158 -16.05 1.86 15.26
N VAL A 159 -16.32 2.47 14.09
CA VAL A 159 -16.08 3.89 13.82
C VAL A 159 -17.01 4.80 14.65
N ASP A 160 -18.30 4.46 14.74
CA ASP A 160 -19.29 5.28 15.43
C ASP A 160 -19.11 5.31 16.96
N GLY A 161 -18.38 4.33 17.51
CA GLY A 161 -18.07 4.29 18.94
C GLY A 161 -19.08 3.46 19.73
N GLU A 162 -18.83 2.15 19.85
CA GLU A 162 -19.58 1.31 20.79
C GLU A 162 -19.21 1.53 22.25
N LYS A 163 -20.21 1.47 23.14
CA LYS A 163 -20.04 1.65 24.60
C LYS A 163 -19.12 0.61 25.26
N ALA A 164 -19.04 -0.60 24.71
CA ALA A 164 -18.18 -1.67 25.21
C ALA A 164 -16.70 -1.34 24.98
N ASP A 165 -16.43 -0.45 24.02
CA ASP A 165 -15.08 -0.09 23.58
C ASP A 165 -14.69 1.35 24.02
N THR A 166 -15.52 2.02 24.82
CA THR A 166 -15.24 3.37 25.36
C THR A 166 -14.74 3.28 26.79
N GLU A 167 -13.51 3.74 27.05
CA GLU A 167 -13.12 4.18 28.38
C GLU A 167 -13.83 5.51 28.73
N PRO A 168 -13.99 5.87 30.02
CA PRO A 168 -14.90 6.93 30.46
C PRO A 168 -14.58 8.35 29.95
N GLU A 169 -13.38 8.60 29.38
CA GLU A 169 -12.91 9.97 29.11
C GLU A 169 -12.39 10.26 27.69
N ASP A 170 -12.37 9.32 26.73
CA ASP A 170 -11.80 9.61 25.41
C ASP A 170 -12.70 9.21 24.23
N ILE A 171 -13.03 10.19 23.39
CA ILE A 171 -13.71 10.04 22.08
C ILE A 171 -12.74 9.49 21.00
N LYS A 172 -11.48 9.24 21.37
CA LYS A 172 -10.43 8.75 20.49
C LYS A 172 -10.56 7.25 20.27
N ILE A 173 -10.37 6.81 19.02
CA ILE A 173 -10.21 5.39 18.73
C ILE A 173 -9.02 4.85 19.52
N SER A 174 -9.21 3.76 20.25
CA SER A 174 -8.12 3.05 20.91
C SER A 174 -7.25 2.31 19.88
N PHE A 175 -5.99 2.07 20.22
CA PHE A 175 -5.07 1.29 19.39
C PHE A 175 -5.65 -0.09 18.99
N PHE A 176 -6.35 -0.75 19.93
CA PHE A 176 -7.02 -2.03 19.67
C PHE A 176 -8.12 -1.92 18.61
N LYS A 177 -8.91 -0.85 18.65
CA LYS A 177 -9.93 -0.58 17.63
C LYS A 177 -9.29 -0.30 16.28
N ALA A 178 -8.25 0.52 16.22
CA ALA A 178 -7.54 0.82 14.98
C ALA A 178 -7.04 -0.46 14.28
N ARG A 179 -6.50 -1.42 15.05
CA ARG A 179 -6.12 -2.75 14.55
C ARG A 179 -7.30 -3.50 13.92
N ASN A 180 -8.43 -3.56 14.63
CA ASN A 180 -9.61 -4.29 14.16
C ASN A 180 -10.24 -3.62 12.92
N ILE A 181 -10.21 -2.30 12.86
CA ILE A 181 -10.63 -1.51 11.69
C ILE A 181 -9.74 -1.83 10.49
N LEU A 182 -8.42 -1.84 10.66
CA LEU A 182 -7.47 -2.17 9.58
C LEU A 182 -7.67 -3.59 9.03
N LYS A 183 -8.02 -4.56 9.88
CA LYS A 183 -8.35 -5.93 9.44
C LYS A 183 -9.60 -6.00 8.56
N LEU A 184 -10.54 -5.07 8.73
CA LEU A 184 -11.81 -5.03 7.98
C LEU A 184 -11.78 -4.05 6.79
N ALA A 185 -10.83 -3.11 6.78
CA ALA A 185 -10.84 -1.96 5.89
C ALA A 185 -10.76 -2.33 4.40
N ALA A 186 -10.08 -3.42 4.04
CA ALA A 186 -9.91 -3.81 2.64
C ALA A 186 -11.23 -4.05 1.89
N ASP A 187 -12.29 -4.48 2.57
CA ASP A 187 -13.51 -4.98 1.93
C ASP A 187 -14.72 -4.03 2.01
N SER A 188 -14.71 -3.04 2.91
CA SER A 188 -15.94 -2.29 3.26
C SER A 188 -15.71 -0.84 3.64
N PHE A 189 -14.47 -0.36 3.55
CA PHE A 189 -14.12 0.99 4.01
C PHE A 189 -14.61 2.07 3.06
N ALA A 190 -14.56 1.85 1.74
CA ALA A 190 -15.09 2.78 0.75
C ALA A 190 -16.62 2.97 0.89
N ASP A 191 -17.31 2.02 1.53
CA ASP A 191 -18.75 2.11 1.78
C ASP A 191 -19.08 2.99 3.00
N LEU A 192 -18.08 3.41 3.78
CA LEU A 192 -18.27 4.37 4.88
C LEU A 192 -18.58 5.76 4.32
N GLY A 193 -19.48 6.50 4.98
CA GLY A 193 -19.74 7.89 4.64
C GLY A 193 -18.49 8.78 4.81
N GLN A 194 -18.41 9.85 4.02
CA GLN A 194 -17.23 10.74 4.01
C GLN A 194 -16.86 11.28 5.40
N ASP A 195 -17.83 11.61 6.24
CA ASP A 195 -17.57 12.11 7.60
C ASP A 195 -16.95 11.05 8.51
N SER A 196 -17.41 9.79 8.40
CA SER A 196 -16.84 8.65 9.11
C SER A 196 -15.41 8.38 8.63
N GLN A 197 -15.15 8.45 7.32
CA GLN A 197 -13.80 8.31 6.76
C GLN A 197 -12.85 9.40 7.29
N LYS A 198 -13.26 10.67 7.26
CA LYS A 198 -12.45 11.79 7.77
C LYS A 198 -12.14 11.65 9.25
N ARG A 199 -13.15 11.35 10.08
CA ARG A 199 -12.96 11.14 11.51
C ARG A 199 -11.92 10.06 11.77
N LEU A 200 -12.02 8.95 11.05
CA LEU A 200 -11.08 7.85 11.21
C LEU A 200 -9.65 8.22 10.84
N VAL A 201 -9.44 8.94 9.73
CA VAL A 201 -8.11 9.44 9.36
C VAL A 201 -7.55 10.32 10.47
N THR A 202 -8.34 11.26 10.99
CA THR A 202 -7.91 12.15 12.08
C THR A 202 -7.57 11.35 13.35
N ASP A 203 -8.35 10.32 13.67
CA ASP A 203 -8.06 9.43 14.80
C ASP A 203 -6.77 8.63 14.57
N PHE A 204 -6.48 8.21 13.32
CA PHE A 204 -5.25 7.51 12.97
C PHE A 204 -4.03 8.45 13.05
N PHE A 205 -4.17 9.70 12.64
CA PHE A 205 -3.14 10.74 12.86
C PHE A 205 -2.87 10.95 14.35
N ALA A 206 -3.92 11.02 15.18
CA ALA A 206 -3.77 11.15 16.62
C ALA A 206 -3.09 9.93 17.28
N LEU A 207 -3.18 8.75 16.66
CA LEU A 207 -2.48 7.53 17.06
C LEU A 207 -1.10 7.36 16.41
N GLU A 208 -0.65 8.32 15.60
CA GLU A 208 0.60 8.23 14.83
C GLU A 208 0.66 6.99 13.90
N LEU A 209 -0.49 6.57 13.36
CA LEU A 209 -0.62 5.44 12.43
C LEU A 209 -0.64 5.87 10.96
N ASP A 210 0.06 6.96 10.65
CA ASP A 210 0.00 7.66 9.36
C ASP A 210 0.22 6.72 8.17
N SER A 211 1.19 5.81 8.26
CA SER A 211 1.54 4.91 7.14
C SER A 211 0.38 4.02 6.71
N TYR A 212 -0.49 3.64 7.66
CA TYR A 212 -1.65 2.79 7.37
C TYR A 212 -2.76 3.53 6.60
N ILE A 213 -2.78 4.86 6.62
CA ILE A 213 -3.77 5.64 5.87
C ILE A 213 -3.56 5.50 4.36
N ALA A 214 -2.32 5.29 3.92
CA ALA A 214 -1.98 5.12 2.51
C ALA A 214 -2.62 3.87 1.86
N VAL A 215 -2.97 2.87 2.66
CA VAL A 215 -3.63 1.63 2.16
C VAL A 215 -5.15 1.65 2.33
N LEU A 216 -5.71 2.71 2.93
CA LEU A 216 -7.15 2.84 3.08
C LEU A 216 -7.80 3.29 1.76
N PRO A 217 -8.89 2.65 1.31
CA PRO A 217 -9.62 3.06 0.13
C PRO A 217 -10.51 4.28 0.45
N LEU A 218 -9.86 5.44 0.60
CA LEU A 218 -10.50 6.74 0.84
C LEU A 218 -11.02 7.36 -0.45
N ASP A 219 -12.16 8.04 -0.35
CA ASP A 219 -12.67 8.86 -1.45
C ASP A 219 -11.71 10.01 -1.81
N VAL A 220 -11.62 10.33 -3.09
CA VAL A 220 -10.76 11.43 -3.60
C VAL A 220 -11.12 12.76 -2.96
N ASP A 221 -12.43 13.04 -2.80
CA ASP A 221 -12.92 14.25 -2.14
C ASP A 221 -12.55 14.30 -0.66
N VAL A 222 -12.50 13.15 0.02
CA VAL A 222 -12.08 13.04 1.41
C VAL A 222 -10.60 13.34 1.53
N ARG A 223 -9.76 12.73 0.68
CA ARG A 223 -8.31 12.99 0.62
C ARG A 223 -8.01 14.48 0.40
N LYS A 224 -8.72 15.10 -0.55
CA LYS A 224 -8.58 16.55 -0.83
C LYS A 224 -8.89 17.39 0.41
N GLN A 225 -10.04 17.18 1.04
CA GLN A 225 -10.44 17.95 2.23
C GLN A 225 -9.49 17.73 3.40
N LEU A 226 -8.94 16.53 3.56
CA LEU A 226 -7.96 16.24 4.60
C LEU A 226 -6.62 16.93 4.32
N LEU A 227 -6.17 17.02 3.07
CA LEU A 227 -4.94 17.73 2.70
C LEU A 227 -5.00 19.25 2.91
N GLU A 228 -6.21 19.81 2.98
CA GLU A 228 -6.47 21.22 3.30
C GLU A 228 -6.40 21.52 4.81
N LEU A 229 -6.26 20.49 5.67
CA LEU A 229 -6.09 20.69 7.11
C LEU A 229 -4.79 21.47 7.41
N PRO A 230 -4.83 22.40 8.38
CA PRO A 230 -3.62 23.10 8.81
C PRO A 230 -2.64 22.14 9.49
N ASP A 231 -1.36 22.48 9.45
CA ASP A 231 -0.30 21.85 10.25
C ASP A 231 -0.06 20.35 10.01
N LEU A 232 -0.50 19.79 8.87
CA LEU A 232 -0.18 18.42 8.52
C LEU A 232 1.34 18.19 8.41
N THR A 233 1.82 17.14 9.07
CA THR A 233 3.22 16.72 8.95
C THR A 233 3.51 16.20 7.54
N PRO A 234 4.78 16.20 7.09
CA PRO A 234 5.12 15.65 5.78
C PRO A 234 4.69 14.20 5.58
N LYS A 235 4.73 13.38 6.65
CA LYS A 235 4.28 11.98 6.63
C LYS A 235 2.78 11.86 6.46
N GLN A 236 2.00 12.67 7.17
CA GLN A 236 0.55 12.71 7.03
C GLN A 236 0.12 13.13 5.63
N ARG A 237 0.76 14.18 5.08
CA ARG A 237 0.55 14.58 3.67
C ARG A 237 0.84 13.43 2.72
N LEU A 238 1.99 12.77 2.90
CA LEU A 238 2.38 11.63 2.07
C LEU A 238 1.38 10.48 2.14
N SER A 239 0.82 10.19 3.32
CA SER A 239 -0.16 9.12 3.50
C SER A 239 -1.51 9.37 2.81
N LEU A 240 -1.85 10.64 2.60
CA LEU A 240 -3.11 11.05 1.96
C LEU A 240 -3.00 11.15 0.44
N LEU A 241 -1.79 11.19 -0.12
CA LEU A 241 -1.58 11.45 -1.54
C LEU A 241 -1.77 10.23 -2.42
N THR A 242 -2.53 10.44 -3.50
CA THR A 242 -2.79 9.47 -4.55
C THR A 242 -2.75 10.20 -5.90
N LEU A 243 -2.34 9.50 -6.97
CA LEU A 243 -2.11 10.11 -8.28
C LEU A 243 -3.41 10.51 -9.01
N ASP A 244 -4.57 10.10 -8.50
CA ASP A 244 -5.91 10.45 -8.99
C ASP A 244 -6.44 11.78 -8.40
N LEU A 245 -5.69 12.44 -7.52
CA LEU A 245 -6.02 13.77 -7.03
C LEU A 245 -5.88 14.82 -8.15
N PRO A 246 -6.64 15.92 -8.10
CA PRO A 246 -6.53 17.00 -9.08
C PRO A 246 -5.13 17.63 -9.12
N ASP A 247 -4.65 17.98 -10.32
CA ASP A 247 -3.32 18.58 -10.53
C ASP A 247 -2.97 19.73 -9.57
N PRO A 248 -3.88 20.69 -9.27
CA PRO A 248 -3.56 21.77 -8.33
C PRO A 248 -3.18 21.26 -6.94
N VAL A 249 -3.85 20.21 -6.46
CA VAL A 249 -3.59 19.58 -5.16
C VAL A 249 -2.25 18.86 -5.16
N LEU A 250 -1.93 18.17 -6.26
CA LEU A 250 -0.65 17.49 -6.44
C LEU A 250 0.52 18.48 -6.49
N ILE A 251 0.36 19.59 -7.21
CA ILE A 251 1.37 20.65 -7.32
C ILE A 251 1.65 21.28 -5.96
N GLU A 252 0.61 21.59 -5.18
CA GLU A 252 0.75 22.21 -3.86
C GLU A 252 1.51 21.32 -2.87
N ASN A 253 1.32 20.00 -2.96
CA ASN A 253 1.92 19.05 -2.04
C ASN A 253 3.30 18.53 -2.49
N LEU A 254 3.69 18.70 -3.76
CA LEU A 254 4.97 18.22 -4.29
C LEU A 254 6.18 18.71 -3.48
N VAL A 255 6.25 20.02 -3.24
CA VAL A 255 7.39 20.65 -2.55
C VAL A 255 7.50 20.19 -1.08
N PRO A 256 6.42 20.22 -0.27
CA PRO A 256 6.43 19.67 1.08
C PRO A 256 6.94 18.22 1.17
N ILE A 257 6.56 17.35 0.22
CA ILE A 257 7.00 15.94 0.21
C ILE A 257 8.47 15.83 -0.17
N ALA A 258 8.91 16.54 -1.21
CA ALA A 258 10.31 16.50 -1.64
C ALA A 258 11.26 16.91 -0.50
N ARG A 259 10.82 17.85 0.34
CA ARG A 259 11.56 18.32 1.52
C ARG A 259 11.53 17.35 2.71
N ALA A 260 10.59 16.41 2.77
CA ALA A 260 10.30 15.60 3.96
C ALA A 260 11.47 14.76 4.47
N GLY A 261 12.48 14.49 3.63
CA GLY A 261 13.65 13.70 4.03
C GLY A 261 13.30 12.25 4.35
N LYS A 262 14.01 11.65 5.32
CA LYS A 262 13.72 10.30 5.81
C LYS A 262 12.61 10.39 6.86
N LEU A 263 11.54 9.62 6.68
CA LEU A 263 10.44 9.56 7.63
C LEU A 263 10.74 8.56 8.75
N GLU A 264 10.45 8.94 9.99
CA GLU A 264 10.53 8.06 11.14
C GLU A 264 9.25 7.22 11.28
N THR A 265 9.41 5.97 11.69
CA THR A 265 8.30 5.07 12.04
C THR A 265 7.99 5.24 13.52
N SER A 266 6.73 5.52 13.85
CA SER A 266 6.30 5.69 15.25
C SER A 266 6.35 4.35 15.99
N GLU A 267 6.43 4.39 17.33
CA GLU A 267 6.32 3.17 18.13
C GLU A 267 4.97 2.46 17.92
N ASN A 268 3.89 3.23 17.73
CA ASN A 268 2.58 2.68 17.44
C ASN A 268 2.53 1.95 16.09
N GLU A 269 3.18 2.47 15.05
CA GLU A 269 3.27 1.77 13.77
C GLU A 269 4.07 0.48 13.85
N LYS A 270 5.16 0.48 14.64
CA LYS A 270 5.96 -0.74 14.90
C LYS A 270 5.12 -1.79 15.63
N LEU A 271 4.42 -1.40 16.69
CA LEU A 271 3.49 -2.28 17.41
C LEU A 271 2.37 -2.79 16.50
N MET A 272 1.83 -1.93 15.62
CA MET A 272 0.78 -2.34 14.69
C MET A 272 1.32 -3.32 13.64
N HIS A 273 2.56 -3.12 13.20
CA HIS A 273 3.25 -4.03 12.28
C HIS A 273 3.44 -5.41 12.90
N GLU A 274 3.84 -5.50 14.17
CA GLU A 274 3.95 -6.77 14.89
C GLU A 274 2.59 -7.51 14.96
N GLN A 275 1.49 -6.76 15.08
CA GLN A 275 0.14 -7.32 15.20
C GLN A 275 -0.48 -7.72 13.86
N LEU A 276 -0.18 -7.01 12.77
CA LEU A 276 -0.77 -7.21 11.45
C LEU A 276 0.15 -7.92 10.45
N GLY A 277 1.46 -7.97 10.72
CA GLY A 277 2.46 -8.60 9.87
C GLY A 277 2.87 -7.77 8.64
N PHE A 278 2.37 -6.54 8.48
CA PHE A 278 2.74 -5.66 7.36
C PHE A 278 2.84 -4.19 7.83
N LEU A 279 3.74 -3.42 7.23
CA LEU A 279 3.87 -1.98 7.44
C LEU A 279 3.94 -1.31 6.07
N PRO A 280 3.01 -0.42 5.72
CA PRO A 280 3.08 0.28 4.45
C PRO A 280 4.32 1.16 4.36
N ALA A 281 5.10 1.01 3.29
CA ALA A 281 6.30 1.79 3.07
C ALA A 281 5.93 3.16 2.47
N LEU A 282 6.22 4.23 3.21
CA LEU A 282 6.12 5.60 2.74
C LEU A 282 7.52 6.12 2.37
N ASP A 283 7.73 6.36 1.08
CA ASP A 283 8.98 6.90 0.55
C ASP A 283 8.72 8.26 -0.10
N PRO A 284 9.09 9.38 0.58
CA PRO A 284 8.86 10.72 0.06
C PRO A 284 9.58 10.97 -1.26
N GLU A 285 10.78 10.44 -1.42
CA GLU A 285 11.61 10.68 -2.60
C GLU A 285 11.05 9.95 -3.82
N LYS A 286 10.76 8.66 -3.67
CA LYS A 286 10.10 7.87 -4.71
C LYS A 286 8.75 8.46 -5.09
N THR A 287 7.99 8.96 -4.12
CA THR A 287 6.67 9.55 -4.39
C THR A 287 6.78 10.89 -5.09
N ALA A 288 7.70 11.75 -4.66
CA ALA A 288 7.96 13.02 -5.32
C ALA A 288 8.45 12.86 -6.76
N TRP A 289 9.31 11.87 -7.05
CA TRP A 289 9.71 11.56 -8.43
C TRP A 289 8.52 11.13 -9.31
N LYS A 290 7.61 10.29 -8.78
CA LYS A 290 6.38 9.93 -9.48
C LYS A 290 5.51 11.15 -9.76
N LEU A 291 5.36 12.05 -8.78
CA LEU A 291 4.59 13.28 -8.96
C LEU A 291 5.22 14.19 -10.02
N ILE A 292 6.56 14.32 -10.02
CA ILE A 292 7.27 15.09 -11.06
C ILE A 292 6.94 14.52 -12.44
N GLN A 293 7.02 13.20 -12.65
CA GLN A 293 6.72 12.58 -13.95
C GLN A 293 5.29 12.86 -14.42
N VAL A 294 4.32 12.84 -13.50
CA VAL A 294 2.91 13.13 -13.83
C VAL A 294 2.70 14.61 -14.13
N LEU A 295 3.38 15.50 -13.41
CA LEU A 295 3.18 16.95 -13.50
C LEU A 295 4.07 17.65 -14.54
N GLU A 296 5.14 17.00 -15.03
CA GLU A 296 6.11 17.56 -15.99
C GLU A 296 5.48 18.12 -17.27
N PRO A 297 4.40 17.53 -17.84
CA PRO A 297 3.73 18.10 -19.00
C PRO A 297 2.98 19.42 -18.72
N LEU A 298 2.77 19.79 -17.44
CA LEU A 298 1.94 20.94 -17.05
C LEU A 298 2.79 22.19 -16.82
N PRO A 299 2.62 23.27 -17.62
CA PRO A 299 3.41 24.49 -17.47
C PRO A 299 3.31 25.13 -16.08
N GLN A 300 2.11 25.05 -15.46
CA GLN A 300 1.86 25.59 -14.12
C GLN A 300 2.61 24.84 -13.00
N ALA A 301 3.10 23.62 -13.24
CA ALA A 301 3.86 22.84 -12.28
C ALA A 301 5.38 23.15 -12.31
N ALA A 302 5.88 23.82 -13.35
CA ALA A 302 7.32 23.98 -13.60
C ALA A 302 8.08 24.58 -12.41
N ALA A 303 7.52 25.60 -11.75
CA ALA A 303 8.13 26.22 -10.58
C ALA A 303 8.21 25.27 -9.37
N ALA A 304 7.14 24.50 -9.13
CA ALA A 304 7.11 23.50 -8.05
C ALA A 304 8.08 22.35 -8.32
N ILE A 305 8.17 21.89 -9.58
CA ILE A 305 9.11 20.85 -10.01
C ILE A 305 10.55 21.32 -9.85
N ALA A 306 10.89 22.53 -10.29
CA ALA A 306 12.23 23.08 -10.12
C ALA A 306 12.64 23.15 -8.64
N LYS A 307 11.72 23.61 -7.78
CA LYS A 307 11.95 23.69 -6.33
C LYS A 307 12.07 22.29 -5.69
N ALA A 308 11.25 21.33 -6.11
CA ALA A 308 11.32 19.95 -5.65
C ALA A 308 12.65 19.28 -6.03
N ARG A 309 13.09 19.44 -7.30
CA ARG A 309 14.41 18.99 -7.77
C ARG A 309 15.55 19.60 -6.96
N GLY A 310 15.41 20.88 -6.58
CA GLY A 310 16.34 21.55 -5.65
C GLY A 310 16.55 20.79 -4.34
N PHE A 311 15.52 20.20 -3.73
CA PHE A 311 15.67 19.41 -2.50
C PHE A 311 16.40 18.08 -2.70
N PHE A 312 16.33 17.48 -3.88
CA PHE A 312 17.13 16.29 -4.21
C PHE A 312 18.59 16.63 -4.46
N LEU A 313 18.86 17.85 -4.93
CA LEU A 313 20.21 18.38 -5.11
C LEU A 313 20.81 18.93 -3.78
N GLU A 314 19.95 19.38 -2.85
CA GLU A 314 20.35 19.89 -1.52
C GLU A 314 20.45 18.82 -0.43
N LYS A 315 19.95 17.59 -0.65
CA LYS A 315 20.29 16.48 0.24
C LYS A 315 21.79 16.23 0.09
N PRO A 316 22.62 16.38 1.16
CA PRO A 316 23.93 15.78 1.15
C PRO A 316 23.67 14.29 1.08
N GLN A 317 23.92 13.71 -0.09
CA GLN A 317 24.00 12.27 -0.23
C GLN A 317 24.94 11.79 0.88
N ALA A 318 24.40 11.03 1.84
CA ALA A 318 25.18 10.22 2.76
C ALA A 318 25.78 9.07 1.96
N VAL A 319 26.69 9.44 1.06
CA VAL A 319 27.64 8.55 0.44
C VAL A 319 28.79 8.45 1.45
N PRO A 320 29.26 7.24 1.78
CA PRO A 320 30.38 7.09 2.71
C PRO A 320 31.53 8.00 2.25
N PRO A 321 32.23 8.67 3.18
CA PRO A 321 33.18 9.75 2.88
C PRO A 321 34.33 9.36 1.93
N ASP A 322 34.49 8.09 1.61
CA ASP A 322 35.53 7.58 0.72
C ASP A 322 35.10 7.49 -0.77
N SER A 323 33.80 7.48 -1.13
CA SER A 323 33.40 7.22 -2.53
C SER A 323 33.11 8.45 -3.39
N LEU A 324 32.79 9.62 -2.81
CA LEU A 324 32.63 10.88 -3.55
C LEU A 324 33.98 11.50 -3.95
N ALA A 325 35.02 11.33 -3.11
CA ALA A 325 36.38 11.70 -3.48
C ALA A 325 36.87 10.84 -4.64
N ALA A 326 36.64 9.51 -4.56
CA ALA A 326 36.98 8.57 -5.62
C ALA A 326 36.22 8.86 -6.93
N SER A 327 34.92 9.17 -6.88
CA SER A 327 34.14 9.49 -8.10
C SER A 327 34.52 10.84 -8.72
N LEU A 328 34.88 11.84 -7.91
CA LEU A 328 35.38 13.13 -8.41
C LEU A 328 36.79 13.00 -9.01
N ASP A 329 37.68 12.21 -8.39
CA ASP A 329 39.01 11.92 -8.91
C ASP A 329 38.92 11.11 -10.22
N GLU A 330 37.97 10.18 -10.31
CA GLU A 330 37.65 9.44 -11.53
C GLU A 330 37.16 10.35 -12.66
N LEU A 331 36.22 11.26 -12.38
CA LEU A 331 35.73 12.24 -13.36
C LEU A 331 36.85 13.22 -13.78
N ASN A 332 37.65 13.71 -12.83
CA ASN A 332 38.79 14.58 -13.13
C ASN A 332 39.82 13.88 -14.03
N PHE A 333 40.09 12.59 -13.78
CA PHE A 333 40.96 11.79 -14.63
C PHE A 333 40.39 11.61 -16.04
N LEU A 334 39.11 11.28 -16.17
CA LEU A 334 38.45 11.11 -17.48
C LEU A 334 38.42 12.42 -18.28
N ILE A 335 38.17 13.54 -17.62
CA ILE A 335 38.25 14.88 -18.22
C ILE A 335 39.69 15.17 -18.67
N GLY A 336 40.68 14.91 -17.82
CA GLY A 336 42.10 15.07 -18.15
C GLY A 336 42.56 14.15 -19.30
N ALA A 337 42.05 12.92 -19.36
CA ALA A 337 42.30 11.98 -20.45
C ALA A 337 41.72 12.51 -21.77
N HIS A 338 40.49 13.01 -21.74
CA HIS A 338 39.84 13.63 -22.89
C HIS A 338 40.61 14.88 -23.35
N GLU A 339 41.06 15.73 -22.44
CA GLU A 339 41.89 16.89 -22.77
C GLU A 339 43.23 16.47 -23.37
N THR A 340 43.88 15.43 -22.86
CA THR A 340 45.13 14.88 -23.40
C THR A 340 44.96 14.45 -24.86
N VAL A 341 43.90 13.70 -25.17
CA VAL A 341 43.60 13.27 -26.55
C VAL A 341 43.25 14.45 -27.45
N ARG A 342 42.57 15.48 -26.92
CA ARG A 342 42.15 16.66 -27.69
C ARG A 342 43.28 17.65 -27.96
N THR A 343 44.13 17.93 -26.97
CA THR A 343 45.10 19.04 -27.00
C THR A 343 46.56 18.58 -27.03
N GLY A 344 46.82 17.29 -26.78
CA GLY A 344 48.18 16.76 -26.66
C GLY A 344 48.87 17.11 -25.33
N ALA A 345 48.10 17.50 -24.30
CA ALA A 345 48.62 17.73 -22.96
C ALA A 345 49.25 16.45 -22.37
N ALA A 346 50.16 16.60 -21.40
CA ALA A 346 50.77 15.44 -20.75
C ALA A 346 49.72 14.64 -19.94
N PRO A 347 49.71 13.30 -20.03
CA PRO A 347 48.73 12.49 -19.32
C PRO A 347 48.96 12.56 -17.80
N VAL A 348 47.89 12.76 -17.04
CA VAL A 348 47.91 12.59 -15.58
C VAL A 348 47.66 11.13 -15.29
N LEU A 349 48.67 10.38 -14.84
CA LEU A 349 48.51 8.95 -14.51
C LEU A 349 48.01 8.80 -13.06
N VAL A 350 46.87 8.15 -12.91
CA VAL A 350 46.22 7.83 -11.61
C VAL A 350 46.26 6.31 -11.41
N GLU A 351 46.10 5.79 -10.19
CA GLU A 351 45.98 4.34 -9.96
C GLU A 351 44.67 3.77 -10.55
N THR A 352 44.67 2.50 -10.98
CA THR A 352 43.49 1.87 -11.58
C THR A 352 42.49 1.40 -10.52
N THR A 353 41.57 2.27 -10.13
CA THR A 353 40.55 1.98 -9.11
C THR A 353 39.25 1.44 -9.69
N SER A 354 38.90 1.81 -10.93
CA SER A 354 37.63 1.45 -11.59
C SER A 354 37.82 0.95 -13.03
N PRO A 355 36.84 0.21 -13.60
CA PRO A 355 36.90 -0.23 -14.98
C PRO A 355 36.87 0.93 -15.99
N GLN A 356 36.28 2.07 -15.63
CA GLN A 356 36.27 3.28 -16.46
C GLN A 356 37.66 3.91 -16.54
N ILE A 357 38.39 4.00 -15.41
CA ILE A 357 39.81 4.41 -15.43
C ILE A 357 40.63 3.44 -16.29
N ALA A 358 40.43 2.13 -16.13
CA ALA A 358 41.17 1.13 -16.93
C ALA A 358 40.95 1.33 -18.43
N CYS A 359 39.69 1.50 -18.86
CA CYS A 359 39.36 1.78 -20.26
C CYS A 359 40.04 3.06 -20.77
N ALA A 360 39.99 4.14 -19.99
CA ALA A 360 40.63 5.41 -20.37
C ALA A 360 42.16 5.30 -20.40
N LYS A 361 42.79 4.55 -19.49
CA LYS A 361 44.23 4.27 -19.53
C LYS A 361 44.64 3.48 -20.77
N ILE A 362 43.91 2.41 -21.11
CA ILE A 362 44.16 1.63 -22.34
C ILE A 362 44.19 2.57 -23.55
N LEU A 363 43.20 3.47 -23.65
CA LEU A 363 43.13 4.44 -24.73
C LEU A 363 44.25 5.49 -24.67
N LEU A 364 44.63 5.98 -23.49
CA LEU A 364 45.72 6.94 -23.33
C LEU A 364 47.10 6.36 -23.65
N HIS A 365 47.41 5.16 -23.17
CA HIS A 365 48.66 4.46 -23.49
C HIS A 365 48.76 4.23 -25.00
N ALA A 366 47.68 3.76 -25.62
CA ALA A 366 47.62 3.62 -27.08
C ALA A 366 47.69 4.96 -27.81
N TRP A 367 47.05 6.02 -27.30
CA TRP A 367 47.15 7.35 -27.89
C TRP A 367 48.57 7.91 -27.81
N ASN A 368 49.37 7.52 -26.82
CA ASN A 368 50.76 7.96 -26.67
C ASN A 368 51.79 7.04 -27.36
N GLY A 369 51.36 5.95 -27.99
CA GLY A 369 52.27 5.01 -28.67
C GLY A 369 52.79 3.87 -27.80
N CYS A 370 52.28 3.71 -26.58
CA CYS A 370 52.70 2.67 -25.64
C CYS A 370 51.77 1.46 -25.71
N GLN A 371 51.90 0.63 -26.75
CA GLN A 371 51.01 -0.52 -26.95
C GLN A 371 51.13 -1.59 -25.86
N ASP A 372 52.35 -1.84 -25.37
CA ASP A 372 52.61 -2.86 -24.34
C ASP A 372 51.92 -2.49 -23.02
N GLU A 373 51.99 -1.22 -22.62
CA GLU A 373 51.32 -0.70 -21.42
C GLU A 373 49.78 -0.80 -21.53
N ALA A 374 49.23 -0.56 -22.73
CA ALA A 374 47.80 -0.73 -22.97
C ALA A 374 47.33 -2.19 -22.84
N LEU A 375 48.17 -3.15 -23.27
CA LEU A 375 47.90 -4.58 -23.12
C LEU A 375 48.00 -5.03 -21.66
N ASP A 376 49.02 -4.55 -20.94
CA ASP A 376 49.21 -4.86 -19.52
C ASP A 376 48.02 -4.36 -18.68
N GLU A 377 47.56 -3.13 -18.94
CA GLU A 377 46.40 -2.54 -18.26
C GLU A 377 45.13 -3.34 -18.57
N TYR A 378 44.93 -3.75 -19.83
CA TYR A 378 43.81 -4.63 -20.20
C TYR A 378 43.85 -5.97 -19.48
N ASN A 379 45.01 -6.64 -19.45
CA ASN A 379 45.17 -7.95 -18.82
C ASN A 379 44.90 -7.88 -17.30
N ALA A 380 45.36 -6.81 -16.65
CA ALA A 380 45.06 -6.54 -15.25
C ALA A 380 43.55 -6.31 -15.04
N ALA A 381 42.94 -5.48 -15.89
CA ALA A 381 41.54 -5.11 -15.77
C ALA A 381 40.58 -6.27 -16.07
N ILE A 382 40.82 -7.07 -17.11
CA ILE A 382 39.96 -8.19 -17.48
C ILE A 382 40.02 -9.31 -16.44
N THR A 383 41.16 -9.49 -15.77
CA THR A 383 41.29 -10.44 -14.65
C THR A 383 40.46 -10.01 -13.45
N LYS A 384 40.37 -8.70 -13.20
CA LYS A 384 39.68 -8.12 -12.04
C LYS A 384 38.17 -7.93 -12.26
N TRP A 385 37.75 -7.54 -13.47
CA TRP A 385 36.38 -7.13 -13.78
C TRP A 385 35.73 -7.90 -14.94
N GLY A 386 36.42 -8.87 -15.55
CA GLY A 386 35.92 -9.59 -16.73
C GLY A 386 34.76 -10.58 -16.48
N ALA A 387 34.28 -10.71 -15.24
CA ALA A 387 33.11 -11.53 -14.93
C ALA A 387 31.80 -10.91 -15.42
N GLU A 388 31.74 -9.59 -15.54
CA GLU A 388 30.56 -8.86 -16.01
C GLU A 388 30.65 -8.62 -17.51
N THR A 389 29.64 -9.08 -18.26
CA THR A 389 29.64 -9.04 -19.73
C THR A 389 29.69 -7.63 -20.30
N ASP A 390 29.08 -6.65 -19.64
CA ASP A 390 29.09 -5.25 -20.12
C ASP A 390 30.46 -4.60 -19.91
N THR A 391 31.05 -4.81 -18.73
CA THR A 391 32.41 -4.34 -18.38
C THR A 391 33.48 -5.00 -19.26
N SER A 392 33.38 -6.32 -19.49
CA SER A 392 34.28 -7.03 -20.41
C SER A 392 34.11 -6.55 -21.85
N SER A 393 32.89 -6.23 -22.28
CA SER A 393 32.61 -5.70 -23.62
C SER A 393 33.28 -4.34 -23.83
N GLN A 394 33.24 -3.46 -22.83
CA GLN A 394 33.86 -2.14 -22.88
C GLN A 394 35.40 -2.23 -22.90
N LEU A 395 35.98 -3.09 -22.08
CA LEU A 395 37.43 -3.32 -22.06
C LEU A 395 37.93 -3.87 -23.41
N VAL A 396 37.21 -4.85 -23.98
CA VAL A 396 37.54 -5.40 -25.30
C VAL A 396 37.41 -4.34 -26.39
N TYR A 397 36.37 -3.52 -26.35
CA TYR A 397 36.19 -2.42 -27.30
C TYR A 397 37.36 -1.43 -27.24
N CYS A 398 37.75 -0.98 -26.04
CA CYS A 398 38.86 -0.06 -25.85
C CYS A 398 40.19 -0.66 -26.32
N LEU A 399 40.42 -1.95 -26.07
CA LEU A 399 41.62 -2.63 -26.55
C LEU A 399 41.64 -2.72 -28.09
N VAL A 400 40.52 -3.05 -28.73
CA VAL A 400 40.45 -3.08 -30.20
C VAL A 400 40.73 -1.68 -30.76
N LEU A 401 40.11 -0.64 -30.22
CA LEU A 401 40.36 0.74 -30.62
C LEU A 401 41.85 1.13 -30.42
N ALA A 402 42.44 0.75 -29.29
CA ALA A 402 43.86 0.93 -29.00
C ALA A 402 44.77 0.26 -30.05
N THR A 403 44.48 -0.97 -30.45
CA THR A 403 45.27 -1.67 -31.48
C THR A 403 45.13 -1.04 -32.87
N LEU A 404 43.95 -0.49 -33.21
CA LEU A 404 43.75 0.23 -34.46
C LEU A 404 44.53 1.56 -34.50
N LEU A 405 44.64 2.26 -33.36
CA LEU A 405 45.47 3.47 -33.25
C LEU A 405 46.96 3.20 -33.51
N GLN A 406 47.42 1.96 -33.33
CA GLN A 406 48.78 1.50 -33.60
C GLN A 406 48.96 0.88 -34.99
N HIS A 407 47.92 0.93 -35.83
CA HIS A 407 47.89 0.34 -37.16
C HIS A 407 48.00 -1.21 -37.21
N ASP A 408 47.72 -1.91 -36.11
CA ASP A 408 47.74 -3.38 -36.08
C ASP A 408 46.33 -3.96 -36.26
N VAL A 409 45.91 -4.01 -37.53
CA VAL A 409 44.59 -4.54 -37.92
C VAL A 409 44.47 -6.04 -37.66
N GLN A 410 45.58 -6.79 -37.80
CA GLN A 410 45.55 -8.24 -37.62
C GLN A 410 45.31 -8.60 -36.16
N LEU A 411 45.96 -7.88 -35.25
CA LEU A 411 45.74 -8.03 -33.82
C LEU A 411 44.32 -7.60 -33.42
N ALA A 412 43.81 -6.48 -33.96
CA ALA A 412 42.43 -6.05 -33.74
C ALA A 412 41.39 -7.11 -34.15
N GLN A 413 41.57 -7.72 -35.33
CA GLN A 413 40.73 -8.82 -35.81
C GLN A 413 40.84 -10.06 -34.91
N TYR A 414 42.05 -10.40 -34.48
CA TYR A 414 42.30 -11.53 -33.60
C TYR A 414 41.62 -11.35 -32.24
N ILE A 415 41.74 -10.18 -31.62
CA ILE A 415 41.11 -9.84 -30.33
C ILE A 415 39.60 -9.93 -30.44
N ARG A 416 39.01 -9.29 -31.45
CA ARG A 416 37.56 -9.32 -31.69
C ARG A 416 37.06 -10.77 -31.81
N LYS A 417 37.70 -11.57 -32.66
CA LYS A 417 37.29 -12.97 -32.89
C LYS A 417 37.35 -13.80 -31.61
N ARG A 418 38.46 -13.71 -30.88
CA ARG A 418 38.65 -14.43 -29.61
C ARG A 418 37.63 -14.01 -28.56
N ALA A 419 37.33 -12.72 -28.47
CA ALA A 419 36.41 -12.19 -27.48
C ALA A 419 34.95 -12.58 -27.77
N VAL A 420 34.56 -12.66 -29.05
CA VAL A 420 33.25 -13.19 -29.47
C VAL A 420 33.16 -14.70 -29.17
N ASP A 421 34.19 -15.48 -29.52
CA ASP A 421 34.23 -16.92 -29.26
C ASP A 421 34.18 -17.24 -27.75
N ALA A 422 34.76 -16.37 -26.92
CA ALA A 422 34.76 -16.47 -25.46
C ALA A 422 33.50 -15.90 -24.78
N GLY A 423 32.57 -15.30 -25.53
CA GLY A 423 31.36 -14.69 -24.98
C GLY A 423 31.61 -13.42 -24.14
N LEU A 424 32.75 -12.75 -24.32
CA LEU A 424 33.14 -11.55 -23.58
C LEU A 424 32.53 -10.26 -24.15
N VAL A 425 31.90 -10.33 -25.33
CA VAL A 425 31.39 -9.17 -26.06
C VAL A 425 29.89 -9.33 -26.31
N SER A 426 29.13 -8.30 -25.97
CA SER A 426 27.70 -8.22 -26.28
C SER A 426 27.46 -7.96 -27.77
N LYS A 427 26.25 -8.29 -28.25
CA LYS A 427 25.88 -8.08 -29.68
C LYS A 427 25.95 -6.60 -30.10
N SER A 428 25.68 -5.66 -29.19
CA SER A 428 25.79 -4.23 -29.45
C SER A 428 27.24 -3.79 -29.53
N ALA A 429 28.09 -4.29 -28.62
CA ALA A 429 29.52 -3.98 -28.63
C ALA A 429 30.22 -4.58 -29.86
N ASP A 430 29.88 -5.80 -30.30
CA ASP A 430 30.46 -6.41 -31.52
C ASP A 430 30.09 -5.61 -32.78
N ARG A 431 28.86 -5.08 -32.87
CA ARG A 431 28.46 -4.17 -33.95
C ARG A 431 29.31 -2.90 -33.94
N ARG A 432 29.46 -2.27 -32.77
CA ARG A 432 30.28 -1.07 -32.62
C ARG A 432 31.73 -1.33 -33.03
N VAL A 433 32.33 -2.44 -32.60
CA VAL A 433 33.69 -2.85 -33.04
C VAL A 433 33.75 -2.99 -34.56
N ALA A 434 32.76 -3.63 -35.18
CA ALA A 434 32.71 -3.80 -36.64
C ALA A 434 32.69 -2.45 -37.38
N ASP A 435 31.87 -1.51 -36.90
CA ASP A 435 31.72 -0.18 -37.47
C ASP A 435 33.02 0.64 -37.33
N THR A 436 33.70 0.55 -36.18
CA THR A 436 35.00 1.19 -35.95
C THR A 436 36.09 0.63 -36.88
N MET A 437 36.14 -0.69 -37.05
CA MET A 437 37.09 -1.34 -37.96
C MET A 437 36.84 -0.97 -39.43
N LYS A 438 35.57 -0.84 -39.81
CA LYS A 438 35.20 -0.37 -41.15
C LYS A 438 35.66 1.08 -41.36
N THR A 439 35.35 1.96 -40.41
CA THR A 439 35.79 3.37 -40.43
C THR A 439 37.31 3.46 -40.56
N TYR A 440 38.06 2.63 -39.83
CA TYR A 440 39.52 2.56 -39.98
C TYR A 440 39.94 2.15 -41.39
N GLY A 441 39.32 1.11 -41.96
CA GLY A 441 39.59 0.68 -43.34
C GLY A 441 39.37 1.81 -44.36
N ASP A 442 38.24 2.50 -44.25
CA ASP A 442 37.89 3.64 -45.11
C ASP A 442 38.95 4.77 -44.99
N LEU A 443 39.41 5.08 -43.78
CA LEU A 443 40.45 6.09 -43.54
C LEU A 443 41.80 5.72 -44.17
N VAL A 444 42.18 4.45 -44.11
CA VAL A 444 43.43 3.95 -44.72
C VAL A 444 43.35 3.97 -46.24
N GLU A 445 42.23 3.56 -46.83
CA GLU A 445 42.00 3.59 -48.28
C GLU A 445 42.04 5.02 -48.84
N GLU A 446 41.46 5.98 -48.11
CA GLU A 446 41.45 7.40 -48.47
C GLU A 446 42.81 8.11 -48.23
N LYS A 447 43.84 7.39 -47.76
CA LYS A 447 45.16 7.94 -47.37
C LYS A 447 45.06 9.07 -46.36
N ARG A 448 44.03 9.07 -45.52
CA ARG A 448 43.87 10.01 -44.42
C ARG A 448 44.67 9.51 -43.21
N ASP A 449 45.04 10.42 -42.33
CA ASP A 449 45.66 10.04 -41.07
C ASP A 449 44.63 9.28 -40.23
N ALA A 450 44.78 7.95 -40.17
CA ALA A 450 43.87 7.07 -39.45
C ALA A 450 43.81 7.38 -37.95
N ARG A 451 44.91 7.87 -37.37
CA ARG A 451 44.96 8.28 -35.96
C ARG A 451 44.12 9.53 -35.73
N GLN A 452 44.23 10.51 -36.63
CA GLN A 452 43.38 11.71 -36.59
C GLN A 452 41.92 11.38 -36.88
N GLY A 453 41.65 10.46 -37.81
CA GLY A 453 40.29 10.03 -38.15
C GLY A 453 39.59 9.26 -37.03
N LEU A 454 40.34 8.49 -36.22
CA LEU A 454 39.82 7.79 -35.05
C LEU A 454 39.75 8.65 -33.78
N GLN A 455 40.29 9.88 -33.80
CA GLN A 455 40.29 10.78 -32.64
C GLN A 455 38.88 11.01 -32.09
N ASN A 456 37.90 11.23 -32.97
CA ASN A 456 36.51 11.47 -32.57
C ASN A 456 35.89 10.25 -31.88
N GLU A 457 36.27 9.04 -32.27
CA GLU A 457 35.78 7.80 -31.66
C GLU A 457 36.39 7.61 -30.26
N VAL A 458 37.67 7.94 -30.09
CA VAL A 458 38.34 7.94 -28.78
C VAL A 458 37.69 8.96 -27.84
N LEU A 459 37.48 10.19 -28.31
CA LEU A 459 36.85 11.26 -27.53
C LEU A 459 35.41 10.90 -27.15
N SER A 460 34.61 10.40 -28.10
CA SER A 460 33.24 9.96 -27.83
C SER A 460 33.20 8.81 -26.82
N THR A 461 34.18 7.91 -26.85
CA THR A 461 34.28 6.81 -25.88
C THR A 461 34.63 7.32 -24.49
N LEU A 462 35.55 8.28 -24.36
CA LEU A 462 35.89 8.89 -23.06
C LEU A 462 34.71 9.67 -22.46
N VAL A 463 33.94 10.40 -23.29
CA VAL A 463 32.71 11.07 -22.84
C VAL A 463 31.70 10.05 -22.33
N HIS A 464 31.48 8.96 -23.08
CA HIS A 464 30.55 7.92 -22.65
C HIS A 464 31.00 7.24 -21.35
N LEU A 465 32.30 7.03 -21.14
CA LEU A 465 32.83 6.52 -19.87
C LEU A 465 32.54 7.48 -18.72
N ALA A 466 32.70 8.80 -18.92
CA ALA A 466 32.38 9.80 -17.91
C ALA A 466 30.89 9.83 -17.56
N GLU A 467 30.00 9.76 -18.57
CA GLU A 467 28.55 9.65 -18.36
C GLU A 467 28.18 8.41 -17.53
N THR A 468 28.87 7.28 -17.72
CA THR A 468 28.62 6.08 -16.93
C THR A 468 29.06 6.20 -15.47
N VAL A 469 30.05 7.05 -15.16
CA VAL A 469 30.47 7.35 -13.77
C VAL A 469 29.42 8.21 -13.06
N GLU A 470 28.70 9.10 -13.76
CA GLU A 470 27.62 9.90 -13.17
C GLU A 470 26.35 9.10 -12.86
N THR A 471 26.16 7.96 -13.54
CA THR A 471 24.95 7.13 -13.40
C THR A 471 25.11 5.91 -12.47
N ALA A 472 26.33 5.61 -12.03
CA ALA A 472 26.67 4.50 -11.13
C ALA A 472 26.71 4.99 -9.67
#